data_AF-H8Z438-F1
#
_entry.id   AF-H8Z438-F1
#
_cell.length_a   1.000
_cell.length_b   1.000
_cell.length_c   1.000
_cell.angle_alpha   90.00
_cell.angle_beta   90.00
_cell.angle_gamma   90.00
#
_symmetry.space_group_name_H-M   'P 1'
#
loop_
_entity.id
_entity.type
_entity.pdbx_description
1 polymer ?
#
loop_
_entity_poly.entity_id
_entity_poly.type
_entity_poly.pdbx_seq_one_letter_code
_entity_poly.pdbx_strand_id
1 'polypeptide(L)'
;MVKFAFLTLLFDDRLYMAVSELETERGYADLALIVRPDMRRFQALDLLLEFKYLSLKELGLSGEQVQQESRDAMAQRPAVAAKLDEAEAQARDYGGTLTRRHGLTDLRAFAVVALGVERLVWRRLPGTAAKITS
;
A
#
# COMPACT_ATOMS: atom_id res chain seq x y z
N MET A 1 9.97 -0.10 -4.56
CA MET A 1 9.79 -1.50 -5.03
C MET A 1 8.53 -2.14 -4.47
N VAL A 2 8.26 -2.09 -3.15
CA VAL A 2 7.06 -2.70 -2.55
C VAL A 2 5.73 -2.15 -3.13
N LYS A 3 5.62 -0.83 -3.35
CA LYS A 3 4.49 -0.22 -4.07
C LYS A 3 4.19 -0.88 -5.42
N PHE A 4 5.21 -1.29 -6.18
CA PHE A 4 5.01 -1.99 -7.45
C PHE A 4 4.48 -3.42 -7.27
N ALA A 5 4.83 -4.13 -6.19
CA ALA A 5 4.21 -5.42 -5.87
C ALA A 5 2.71 -5.27 -5.63
N PHE A 6 2.33 -4.28 -4.81
CA PHE A 6 0.92 -4.00 -4.49
C PHE A 6 0.16 -3.56 -5.75
N LEU A 7 0.71 -2.63 -6.54
CA LEU A 7 0.12 -2.22 -7.82
C LEU A 7 -0.02 -3.38 -8.81
N THR A 8 0.93 -4.32 -8.84
CA THR A 8 0.86 -5.43 -9.80
C THR A 8 -0.11 -6.53 -9.36
N LEU A 9 -0.22 -6.78 -8.05
CA LEU A 9 -0.97 -7.92 -7.51
C LEU A 9 -2.38 -7.57 -7.06
N LEU A 10 -2.62 -6.34 -6.60
CA LEU A 10 -3.89 -5.93 -6.00
C LEU A 10 -4.70 -4.98 -6.87
N PHE A 11 -4.09 -4.33 -7.86
CA PHE A 11 -4.81 -3.43 -8.73
C PHE A 11 -5.65 -4.22 -9.75
N ASP A 12 -6.95 -3.96 -9.73
CA ASP A 12 -7.91 -4.34 -10.76
C ASP A 12 -8.61 -3.07 -11.22
N ASP A 13 -8.34 -2.63 -12.44
CA ASP A 13 -8.85 -1.39 -13.03
C ASP A 13 -10.38 -1.42 -13.30
N ARG A 14 -10.96 -2.62 -13.27
CA ARG A 14 -12.42 -2.81 -13.30
C ARG A 14 -13.06 -2.42 -11.98
N LEU A 15 -12.33 -2.52 -10.87
CA LEU A 15 -12.83 -2.28 -9.51
C LEU A 15 -12.38 -0.92 -8.96
N TYR A 16 -11.13 -0.55 -9.21
CA TYR A 16 -10.49 0.62 -8.61
C TYR A 16 -10.11 1.67 -9.65
N MET A 17 -10.24 2.93 -9.25
CA MET A 17 -9.49 4.04 -9.83
C MET A 17 -8.17 4.13 -9.06
N ALA A 18 -7.06 3.90 -9.74
CA ALA A 18 -5.75 4.23 -9.18
C ALA A 18 -5.59 5.75 -9.25
N VAL A 19 -5.55 6.41 -8.10
CA VAL A 19 -5.35 7.86 -8.04
C VAL A 19 -3.88 8.11 -7.72
N SER A 20 -3.10 8.52 -8.72
CA SER A 20 -1.84 9.23 -8.52
C SER A 20 -2.07 10.68 -8.94
N GLU A 21 -2.28 11.58 -7.99
CA GLU A 21 -2.41 13.00 -8.33
C GLU A 21 -1.06 13.53 -8.83
N LEU A 22 -0.96 13.70 -10.15
CA LEU A 22 0.15 14.39 -10.82
C LEU A 22 0.00 15.93 -10.78
N GLU A 23 -1.01 16.49 -10.09
CA GLU A 23 -1.38 17.91 -10.26
C GLU A 23 -1.61 18.70 -8.95
N THR A 24 -1.02 18.30 -7.82
CA THR A 24 -1.05 19.18 -6.63
C THR A 24 0.29 19.20 -5.89
N GLU A 25 0.82 20.40 -5.68
CA GLU A 25 2.19 20.76 -5.29
C GLU A 25 2.66 20.32 -3.88
N ARG A 26 2.02 19.34 -3.24
CA ARG A 26 2.36 18.93 -1.87
C ARG A 26 2.23 17.44 -1.68
N GLY A 27 3.36 16.74 -1.85
CA GLY A 27 3.59 15.38 -1.35
C GLY A 27 2.74 14.30 -2.02
N TYR A 28 3.39 13.40 -2.75
CA TYR A 28 2.75 12.20 -3.26
C TYR A 28 2.42 11.27 -2.10
N ALA A 29 1.18 10.77 -2.03
CA ALA A 29 1.01 9.48 -1.38
C ALA A 29 1.36 8.36 -2.33
N ASP A 30 1.83 7.27 -1.75
CA ASP A 30 2.34 6.21 -2.56
C ASP A 30 1.26 5.41 -3.29
N LEU A 31 0.15 5.02 -2.68
CA LEU A 31 -0.86 4.25 -3.39
C LEU A 31 -2.26 4.50 -2.85
N ALA A 32 -3.14 5.07 -3.69
CA ALA A 32 -4.56 5.16 -3.41
C ALA A 32 -5.36 4.29 -4.39
N LEU A 33 -6.14 3.37 -3.86
CA LEU A 33 -7.10 2.53 -4.59
C LEU A 33 -8.50 2.94 -4.18
N ILE A 34 -9.16 3.73 -5.02
CA ILE A 34 -10.51 4.24 -4.75
C ILE A 34 -11.51 3.41 -5.55
N VAL A 35 -12.50 2.83 -4.88
CA VAL A 35 -13.52 2.02 -5.55
C VAL A 35 -14.32 2.89 -6.50
N ARG A 36 -14.49 2.42 -7.73
CA ARG A 36 -15.29 3.13 -8.73
C ARG A 36 -16.74 3.29 -8.25
N PRO A 37 -17.41 4.43 -8.50
CA PRO A 37 -18.78 4.65 -8.05
C PRO A 37 -19.76 3.53 -8.46
N ASP A 38 -19.64 3.02 -9.68
CA ASP A 38 -20.46 1.93 -10.22
C ASP A 38 -20.16 0.56 -9.60
N MET A 39 -19.02 0.42 -8.93
CA MET A 39 -18.58 -0.82 -8.29
C MET A 39 -18.82 -0.84 -6.78
N ARG A 40 -19.33 0.24 -6.17
CA ARG A 40 -19.59 0.29 -4.72
C ARG A 40 -20.57 -0.77 -4.23
N ARG A 41 -21.39 -1.36 -5.12
CA ARG A 41 -22.26 -2.52 -4.81
C ARG A 41 -21.49 -3.74 -4.28
N PHE A 42 -20.21 -3.85 -4.60
CA PHE A 42 -19.35 -4.95 -4.16
C PHE A 42 -18.72 -4.72 -2.79
N GLN A 43 -18.99 -3.58 -2.15
CA GLN A 43 -18.51 -3.24 -0.80
C GLN A 43 -16.99 -3.41 -0.63
N ALA A 44 -16.23 -3.19 -1.71
CA ALA A 44 -14.78 -3.11 -1.64
C ALA A 44 -14.35 -1.88 -0.83
N LEU A 45 -13.14 -1.93 -0.26
CA LEU A 45 -12.60 -0.88 0.58
C LEU A 45 -11.90 0.18 -0.27
N ASP A 46 -12.07 1.45 0.08
CA ASP A 46 -11.19 2.51 -0.38
C ASP A 46 -9.87 2.40 0.43
N LEU A 47 -8.73 2.26 -0.25
CA LEU A 47 -7.44 2.00 0.39
C LEU A 47 -6.43 3.12 0.10
N LEU A 48 -5.65 3.49 1.12
CA LEU A 48 -4.48 4.35 1.02
C LEU A 48 -3.28 3.65 1.67
N LEU A 49 -2.18 3.49 0.95
CA LEU A 49 -0.94 2.91 1.48
C LEU A 49 0.20 3.89 1.27
N GLU A 50 0.84 4.27 2.37
CA GLU A 50 2.04 5.11 2.38
C GLU A 50 3.25 4.23 2.70
N PHE A 51 4.23 4.18 1.80
CA PHE A 51 5.38 3.29 1.96
C PHE A 51 6.63 4.05 2.38
N LYS A 52 7.38 3.44 3.28
CA LYS A 52 8.76 3.78 3.60
C LYS A 52 9.63 2.57 3.38
N TYR A 53 10.93 2.82 3.36
CA TYR A 53 11.94 1.77 3.19
C TYR A 53 13.04 1.97 4.21
N LEU A 54 13.52 0.86 4.77
CA LEU A 54 14.75 0.76 5.51
C LEU A 54 15.55 -0.41 4.96
N SER A 55 16.82 -0.16 4.64
CA SER A 55 17.75 -1.22 4.31
C SER A 55 18.14 -2.01 5.55
N LEU A 56 18.52 -3.27 5.35
CA LEU A 56 19.08 -4.10 6.42
C LEU A 56 20.35 -3.48 7.02
N LYS A 57 21.13 -2.78 6.20
CA LYS A 57 22.32 -2.03 6.64
C LYS A 57 21.97 -0.90 7.62
N GLU A 58 20.92 -0.13 7.34
CA GLU A 58 20.43 0.93 8.24
C GLU A 58 19.88 0.37 9.56
N LEU A 59 19.33 -0.85 9.52
CA LEU A 59 18.87 -1.56 10.72
C LEU A 59 20.00 -2.23 11.50
N GLY A 60 21.16 -2.43 10.88
CA GLY A 60 22.25 -3.24 11.44
C GLY A 60 21.87 -4.71 11.62
N LEU A 61 20.96 -5.24 10.80
CA LEU A 61 20.42 -6.60 10.90
C LEU A 61 20.70 -7.42 9.65
N SER A 62 20.75 -8.74 9.79
CA SER A 62 20.66 -9.67 8.68
C SER A 62 19.21 -9.95 8.30
N GLY A 63 18.98 -10.52 7.12
CA GLY A 63 17.65 -10.94 6.70
C GLY A 63 17.06 -12.03 7.59
N GLU A 64 17.90 -12.92 8.13
CA GLU A 64 17.46 -13.97 9.07
C GLU A 64 16.99 -13.37 10.40
N GLN A 65 17.71 -12.37 10.93
CA GLN A 65 17.32 -11.69 12.17
C GLN A 65 15.98 -10.97 12.02
N VAL A 66 15.73 -10.33 10.87
CA VAL A 66 14.44 -9.70 10.57
C VAL A 66 13.31 -10.73 10.47
N GLN A 67 13.57 -11.92 9.92
CA GLN A 67 12.55 -12.98 9.82
C GLN A 67 12.19 -13.61 11.17
N GLN A 68 13.16 -13.70 12.09
CA GLN A 68 12.94 -14.30 13.42
C GLN A 68 12.23 -13.35 14.38
N GLU A 69 12.36 -12.05 14.19
CA GLU A 69 11.73 -11.05 15.05
C GLU A 69 10.25 -10.87 14.71
N SER A 70 9.41 -10.83 15.74
CA SER A 70 7.97 -10.59 15.54
C SER A 70 7.73 -9.20 14.94
N ARG A 71 6.64 -9.07 14.18
CA ARG A 71 6.21 -7.78 13.62
C ARG A 71 6.10 -6.68 14.68
N ASP A 72 5.51 -7.01 15.83
CA ASP A 72 5.27 -6.02 16.87
C ASP A 72 6.58 -5.58 17.53
N ALA A 73 7.54 -6.49 17.73
CA ALA A 73 8.89 -6.14 18.19
C ALA A 73 9.65 -5.28 17.17
N MET A 74 9.57 -5.65 15.88
CA MET A 74 10.11 -4.86 14.77
C MET A 74 9.57 -3.44 14.76
N ALA A 75 8.26 -3.26 14.95
CA ALA A 75 7.61 -1.95 14.95
C ALA A 75 8.08 -1.04 16.08
N GLN A 76 8.55 -1.59 17.21
CA GLN A 76 9.06 -0.82 18.35
C GLN A 76 10.53 -0.40 18.19
N ARG A 77 11.26 -0.91 17.19
CA ARG A 77 12.64 -0.48 16.96
C ARG A 77 12.67 0.99 16.56
N PRO A 78 13.58 1.81 17.11
CA PRO A 78 13.55 3.26 16.89
C PRO A 78 13.53 3.68 15.41
N ALA A 79 14.35 3.04 14.57
CA ALA A 79 14.40 3.34 13.14
C ALA A 79 13.10 3.00 12.41
N VAL A 80 12.46 1.86 12.78
CA VAL A 80 11.20 1.40 12.17
C VAL A 80 10.04 2.25 12.66
N ALA A 81 9.94 2.50 13.96
CA ALA A 81 8.94 3.37 14.57
C ALA A 81 8.95 4.77 13.94
N ALA A 82 10.13 5.38 13.82
CA ALA A 82 10.26 6.70 13.19
C ALA A 82 9.75 6.72 11.74
N LYS A 83 9.97 5.64 10.98
CA LYS A 83 9.45 5.53 9.60
C LYS A 83 7.95 5.24 9.56
N LEU A 84 7.42 4.47 10.51
CA LEU A 84 5.97 4.29 10.66
C LEU A 84 5.29 5.62 10.99
N ASP A 85 5.84 6.41 11.92
CA ASP A 85 5.31 7.73 12.30
C ASP A 85 5.33 8.70 11.11
N GLU A 86 6.43 8.73 10.35
CA GLU A 86 6.56 9.54 9.13
C GLU A 86 5.48 9.16 8.09
N ALA A 87 5.31 7.86 7.84
CA ALA A 87 4.30 7.36 6.90
C ALA A 87 2.88 7.65 7.39
N GLU A 88 2.62 7.48 8.69
CA GLU A 88 1.30 7.73 9.28
C GLU A 88 0.91 9.20 9.17
N ALA A 89 1.83 10.12 9.47
CA ALA A 89 1.59 11.55 9.33
C ALA A 89 1.22 11.93 7.89
N GLN A 90 1.96 11.39 6.90
CA GLN A 90 1.69 11.64 5.48
C GLN A 90 0.38 11.00 5.02
N ALA A 91 0.10 9.77 5.44
CA ALA A 91 -1.15 9.08 5.13
C ALA A 91 -2.38 9.82 5.70
N ARG A 92 -2.26 10.41 6.90
CA ARG A 92 -3.34 11.22 7.50
C ARG A 92 -3.61 12.48 6.71
N ASP A 93 -2.57 13.23 6.35
CA ASP A 93 -2.71 14.49 5.60
C ASP A 93 -3.32 14.23 4.21
N TYR A 94 -2.73 13.29 3.46
CA TYR A 94 -3.20 12.95 2.13
C TYR A 94 -4.57 12.27 2.15
N GLY A 95 -4.81 11.35 3.09
CA GLY A 95 -6.09 10.69 3.28
C GLY A 95 -7.21 11.69 3.56
N GLY A 96 -6.94 12.75 4.33
CA GLY A 96 -7.89 13.85 4.53
C GLY A 96 -8.22 14.59 3.23
N THR A 97 -7.23 14.81 2.37
CA THR A 97 -7.42 15.41 1.04
C THR A 97 -8.26 14.53 0.12
N LEU A 98 -7.94 13.24 0.03
CA LEU A 98 -8.71 12.27 -0.77
C LEU A 98 -10.16 12.15 -0.29
N THR A 99 -10.35 12.07 1.02
CA THR A 99 -11.66 11.94 1.65
C THR A 99 -12.56 13.11 1.26
N ARG A 100 -12.04 14.35 1.35
CA ARG A 100 -12.79 15.56 0.93
C ARG A 100 -13.05 15.59 -0.57
N ARG A 101 -12.05 15.26 -1.38
CA ARG A 101 -12.14 15.33 -2.86
C ARG A 101 -13.13 14.32 -3.44
N HIS A 102 -13.18 13.12 -2.88
CA HIS A 102 -13.99 12.01 -3.42
C HIS A 102 -15.21 11.66 -2.56
N GLY A 103 -15.47 12.38 -1.47
CA GLY A 103 -16.59 12.11 -0.56
C GLY A 103 -16.51 10.73 0.09
N LEU A 104 -15.30 10.28 0.42
CA LEU A 104 -15.09 8.95 1.01
C LEU A 104 -15.61 8.93 2.46
N THR A 105 -16.15 7.80 2.89
CA THR A 105 -16.69 7.63 4.25
C THR A 105 -15.98 6.55 5.05
N ASP A 106 -15.22 5.66 4.39
CA ASP A 106 -14.48 4.57 5.02
C ASP A 106 -13.13 4.34 4.31
N LEU A 107 -12.34 5.41 4.18
CA LEU A 107 -10.97 5.30 3.66
C LEU A 107 -10.08 4.59 4.69
N ARG A 108 -9.47 3.47 4.30
CA ARG A 108 -8.53 2.72 5.14
C ARG A 108 -7.10 3.06 4.75
N ALA A 109 -6.42 3.80 5.64
CA ALA A 109 -5.04 4.21 5.46
C ALA A 109 -4.06 3.27 6.18
N PHE A 110 -2.93 2.98 5.55
CA PHE A 110 -1.88 2.12 6.08
C PHE A 110 -0.51 2.78 5.96
N ALA A 111 0.22 2.81 7.07
CA ALA A 111 1.65 3.08 7.10
C ALA A 111 2.40 1.76 6.91
N VAL A 112 3.28 1.68 5.90
CA VAL A 112 4.00 0.45 5.56
C VAL A 112 5.49 0.72 5.48
N VAL A 113 6.30 0.00 6.25
CA VAL A 113 7.77 0.07 6.13
C VAL A 113 8.30 -1.23 5.57
N ALA A 114 8.92 -1.15 4.41
CA ALA A 114 9.62 -2.25 3.78
C ALA A 114 11.03 -2.38 4.38
N LEU A 115 11.36 -3.57 4.90
CA LEU A 115 12.67 -3.85 5.49
C LEU A 115 13.46 -4.76 4.55
N GLY A 116 14.53 -4.23 3.92
CA GLY A 116 15.46 -5.05 3.14
C GLY A 116 14.95 -5.64 1.82
N VAL A 117 13.86 -5.12 1.26
CA VAL A 117 13.33 -5.60 -0.03
C VAL A 117 14.14 -5.02 -1.20
N GLU A 118 14.99 -5.84 -1.81
CA GLU A 118 15.87 -5.41 -2.91
C GLU A 118 15.28 -5.67 -4.31
N ARG A 119 14.56 -6.78 -4.50
CA ARG A 119 13.97 -7.15 -5.81
C ARG A 119 12.69 -7.96 -5.67
N LEU A 120 11.78 -7.75 -6.62
CA LEU A 120 10.56 -8.52 -6.79
C LEU A 120 10.55 -9.10 -8.21
N VAL A 121 10.16 -10.37 -8.35
CA VAL A 121 10.00 -11.05 -9.64
C VAL A 121 8.72 -11.88 -9.54
N TRP A 122 7.87 -11.80 -10.56
CA TRP A 122 6.60 -12.53 -10.59
C TRP A 122 6.28 -13.06 -11.99
N ARG A 123 5.29 -13.95 -12.05
CA ARG A 123 4.67 -14.43 -13.29
C ARG A 123 3.17 -14.54 -13.07
N ARG A 124 2.37 -14.00 -13.99
CA ARG A 124 0.91 -14.20 -13.98
C ARG A 124 0.60 -15.61 -14.49
N LEU A 125 -0.22 -16.35 -13.76
CA LEU A 125 -0.78 -17.62 -14.22
C LEU A 125 -2.15 -17.38 -14.89
N PRO A 126 -2.46 -18.04 -16.01
CA PRO A 126 -3.78 -17.95 -16.61
C PRO A 126 -4.84 -18.57 -15.69
N GLY A 127 -5.96 -17.88 -15.51
CA GLY A 127 -7.10 -18.40 -14.75
C GLY A 127 -7.88 -19.43 -15.56
N THR A 128 -8.33 -20.51 -14.93
CA THR A 128 -9.23 -21.48 -15.55
C THR A 128 -10.64 -20.88 -15.55
N ALA A 129 -11.08 -20.31 -16.67
CA ALA A 129 -12.47 -19.90 -16.81
C ALA A 129 -13.34 -21.17 -16.80
N ALA A 130 -14.21 -21.30 -15.79
CA ALA A 130 -15.25 -22.32 -15.81
C ALA A 130 -16.13 -22.08 -17.05
N LYS A 131 -16.20 -23.07 -17.94
CA LYS A 131 -17.13 -23.03 -19.07
C LYS A 131 -18.55 -23.03 -18.50
N ILE A 132 -19.20 -21.87 -18.51
CA ILE A 132 -20.63 -21.78 -18.29
C ILE A 132 -21.26 -22.47 -19.51
N THR A 133 -21.84 -23.64 -19.29
CA THR A 133 -22.54 -24.39 -20.33
C THR A 133 -23.90 -23.71 -20.54
N SER A 134 -24.22 -23.48 -21.81
CA SER A 134 -25.43 -22.79 -22.29
C SER A 134 -26.73 -23.41 -21.80
#